data_AF-R9INN2-F1
#
_entry.id   AF-R9INN2-F1
#
_cell.length_a   1.000
_cell.length_b   1.000
_cell.length_c   1.000
_cell.angle_alpha   90.00
_cell.angle_beta   90.00
_cell.angle_gamma   90.00
#
_symmetry.space_group_name_H-M   'P 1'
#
loop_
_entity.id
_entity.type
_entity.pdbx_description
1 polymer ?
#
loop_
_entity_poly.entity_id
_entity_poly.type
_entity_poly.pdbx_seq_one_letter_code
_entity_poly.pdbx_strand_id
1 'polypeptide(L)'
;MLKKYSKNKNCQEEVFMKQKLLATFLIAALVLGGTACGTGNPGQTNSGNSKNDSQSTVETSESMNQKTEKTESGADTESDLDRQTYTVADINDGKLGDKITFNSITDVAETGNEVDFTSAQEAGADGLAVNPHGNWEGGNVEVEDGKEYVVRLYVHNNSPKGIAGTSTGTKVAISGIGASKTNAKGKQEVEVNGFIESDNATPKEYWDYVRFYSNTSFHLDYVYGSAMIYNRGATGTTDPISAAEIESKSGDELKALLNSHTVTGKPLGDDIVLKTKVDGTLDGQLIGFDALDGNVPGCYEYSSYITIRVKAVYDK
;
A
#
# COMPACT_ATOMS: atom_id res chain seq x y z
N MET A 1 16.55 45.90 5.29
CA MET A 1 16.11 44.97 4.23
C MET A 1 15.24 43.89 4.86
N LEU A 2 13.92 44.09 4.82
CA LEU A 2 12.96 43.07 5.22
C LEU A 2 12.96 41.98 4.15
N LYS A 3 13.52 40.81 4.45
CA LYS A 3 13.25 39.60 3.67
C LYS A 3 11.74 39.38 3.74
N LYS A 4 11.05 39.68 2.64
CA LYS A 4 9.70 39.17 2.39
C LYS A 4 9.81 37.66 2.53
N TYR A 5 9.32 37.11 3.63
CA TYR A 5 8.91 35.72 3.66
C TYR A 5 7.95 35.57 2.47
N SER A 6 8.40 34.85 1.45
CA SER A 6 7.53 34.38 0.38
C SER A 6 6.31 33.78 1.09
N LYS A 7 5.11 34.26 0.75
CA LYS A 7 3.88 33.60 1.15
C LYS A 7 4.10 32.11 0.91
N ASN A 8 4.17 31.33 1.99
CA ASN A 8 4.31 29.89 1.92
C ASN A 8 3.19 29.44 0.99
N LYS A 9 3.55 28.74 -0.09
CA LYS A 9 2.61 27.89 -0.84
C LYS A 9 2.15 26.82 0.15
N ASN A 10 1.25 27.16 1.06
CA ASN A 10 0.66 26.17 1.96
C ASN A 10 -0.13 25.21 1.07
N CYS A 11 0.09 23.90 1.19
CA CYS A 11 -0.64 22.82 0.51
C CYS A 11 -2.18 22.83 0.77
N GLN A 12 -2.76 23.95 1.19
CA GLN A 12 -3.99 24.06 1.97
C GLN A 12 -4.98 25.10 1.42
N GLU A 13 -4.56 26.14 0.70
CA GLU A 13 -5.52 27.15 0.18
C GLU A 13 -6.34 26.63 -1.01
N GLU A 14 -5.98 25.48 -1.57
CA GLU A 14 -6.62 24.95 -2.75
C GLU A 14 -7.07 23.52 -2.59
N VAL A 15 -8.25 23.39 -1.98
CA VAL A 15 -9.23 22.37 -2.33
C VAL A 15 -8.66 20.95 -2.32
N PHE A 16 -8.83 20.27 -1.20
CA PHE A 16 -8.80 18.82 -1.18
C PHE A 16 -9.75 18.30 -2.28
N MET A 17 -9.18 17.89 -3.41
CA MET A 17 -9.93 17.34 -4.53
C MET A 17 -9.72 15.85 -4.52
N LYS A 18 -10.75 15.15 -4.02
CA LYS A 18 -10.87 13.69 -4.13
C LYS A 18 -10.34 13.27 -5.49
N GLN A 19 -9.40 12.33 -5.52
CA GLN A 19 -8.95 11.77 -6.78
C GLN A 19 -10.19 11.28 -7.52
N LYS A 20 -10.52 11.89 -8.67
CA LYS A 20 -11.57 11.38 -9.55
C LYS A 20 -11.05 10.08 -10.16
N LEU A 21 -11.16 9.00 -9.39
CA LEU A 21 -10.99 7.64 -9.87
C LEU A 21 -12.12 7.36 -10.85
N LEU A 22 -11.79 7.14 -12.12
CA LEU A 22 -12.68 6.41 -13.01
C LEU A 22 -12.32 4.92 -12.93
N ALA A 23 -13.29 4.12 -12.52
CA ALA A 23 -13.35 2.70 -12.82
C ALA A 23 -13.54 2.51 -14.34
N THR A 24 -12.45 2.52 -15.13
CA THR A 24 -12.56 2.25 -16.58
C THR A 24 -11.88 0.95 -16.94
N PHE A 25 -12.66 0.08 -17.58
CA PHE A 25 -12.31 -1.26 -18.03
C PHE A 25 -11.17 -1.26 -19.06
N LEU A 26 -10.09 -1.98 -18.77
CA LEU A 26 -9.29 -2.64 -19.80
C LEU A 26 -9.33 -4.15 -19.56
N ILE A 27 -10.32 -4.80 -20.19
CA ILE A 27 -10.28 -6.25 -20.40
C ILE A 27 -9.22 -6.49 -21.47
N ALA A 28 -8.00 -6.86 -21.07
CA ALA A 28 -7.02 -7.41 -21.99
C ALA A 28 -7.40 -8.86 -22.33
N ALA A 29 -8.45 -9.04 -23.14
CA ALA A 29 -8.73 -10.32 -23.76
C ALA A 29 -7.80 -10.48 -24.98
N LEU A 30 -6.58 -10.99 -24.76
CA LEU A 30 -5.77 -11.54 -25.85
C LEU A 30 -6.20 -12.99 -26.11
N VAL A 31 -7.24 -13.14 -26.93
CA VAL A 31 -7.47 -14.35 -27.71
C VAL A 31 -7.39 -13.98 -29.18
N LEU A 32 -6.25 -14.26 -29.80
CA LEU A 32 -6.20 -14.57 -31.22
C LEU A 32 -5.23 -15.73 -31.43
N GLY A 33 -5.81 -16.90 -31.62
CA GLY A 33 -5.13 -18.03 -32.24
C GLY A 33 -4.85 -17.75 -33.71
N GLY A 34 -3.72 -18.27 -34.18
CA GLY A 34 -3.30 -18.27 -35.57
C GLY A 34 -2.28 -19.36 -35.79
N THR A 35 -2.76 -20.47 -36.33
CA THR A 35 -2.07 -21.71 -36.67
C THR A 35 -0.89 -21.48 -37.63
N ALA A 36 0.26 -22.11 -37.36
CA ALA A 36 1.19 -22.51 -38.43
C ALA A 36 1.98 -23.76 -38.01
N CYS A 37 1.71 -24.84 -38.74
CA CYS A 37 2.47 -26.09 -38.76
C CYS A 37 3.89 -25.85 -39.31
N GLY A 38 4.89 -26.56 -38.79
CA GLY A 38 6.23 -26.56 -39.35
C GLY A 38 7.16 -27.52 -38.63
N THR A 39 7.21 -28.75 -39.13
CA THR A 39 8.08 -29.85 -38.72
C THR A 39 9.56 -29.60 -39.02
N GLY A 40 10.46 -30.04 -38.13
CA GLY A 40 11.87 -30.25 -38.48
C GLY A 40 12.88 -30.12 -37.34
N ASN A 41 13.24 -31.25 -36.74
CA ASN A 41 14.56 -31.50 -36.11
C ASN A 41 15.01 -32.88 -36.66
N PRO A 42 16.31 -33.24 -36.83
CA PRO A 42 17.30 -33.20 -35.75
C PRO A 42 18.74 -32.82 -36.14
N GLY A 43 19.50 -32.32 -35.17
CA GLY A 43 20.95 -32.25 -35.21
C GLY A 43 21.55 -32.46 -33.82
N GLN A 44 22.00 -33.68 -33.54
CA GLN A 44 22.78 -34.05 -32.37
C GLN A 44 24.19 -33.46 -32.44
N THR A 45 24.74 -33.03 -31.29
CA THR A 45 26.10 -33.41 -30.88
C THR A 45 26.20 -33.46 -29.35
N ASN A 46 26.63 -34.61 -28.85
CA ASN A 46 27.04 -34.91 -27.48
C ASN A 46 28.28 -34.12 -27.07
N SER A 47 28.39 -33.78 -25.78
CA SER A 47 29.55 -34.08 -24.93
C SER A 47 29.33 -33.57 -23.50
N GLY A 48 29.68 -34.40 -22.50
CA GLY A 48 30.13 -33.87 -21.20
C GLY A 48 29.34 -34.30 -19.97
N ASN A 49 29.51 -35.55 -19.58
CA ASN A 49 29.10 -36.14 -18.30
C ASN A 49 29.90 -35.56 -17.11
N SER A 50 29.25 -35.19 -16.01
CA SER A 50 29.75 -35.52 -14.66
C SER A 50 28.64 -35.42 -13.63
N LYS A 51 28.41 -36.57 -12.99
CA LYS A 51 27.65 -36.75 -11.76
C LYS A 51 28.36 -36.08 -10.59
N ASN A 52 27.60 -35.64 -9.60
CA ASN A 52 27.89 -35.98 -8.21
C ASN A 52 26.60 -35.89 -7.38
N ASP A 53 26.12 -37.06 -6.99
CA ASP A 53 25.19 -37.28 -5.88
C ASP A 53 25.94 -36.99 -4.57
N SER A 54 25.29 -36.38 -3.60
CA SER A 54 25.55 -36.65 -2.17
C SER A 54 24.33 -36.28 -1.35
N GLN A 55 23.60 -37.33 -1.03
CA GLN A 55 22.55 -37.44 -0.03
C GLN A 55 23.19 -37.58 1.35
N SER A 56 22.71 -36.86 2.36
CA SER A 56 22.99 -37.17 3.77
C SER A 56 21.78 -36.82 4.63
N THR A 57 21.16 -37.86 5.16
CA THR A 57 20.11 -37.91 6.18
C THR A 57 20.74 -38.27 7.53
N VAL A 58 20.40 -37.54 8.61
CA VAL A 58 20.36 -38.01 10.03
C VAL A 58 19.45 -37.03 10.77
N GLU A 59 18.18 -37.36 11.07
CA GLU A 59 17.62 -37.94 12.31
C GLU A 59 17.70 -37.09 13.60
N THR A 60 16.50 -36.64 13.99
CA THR A 60 15.88 -36.42 15.32
C THR A 60 16.72 -36.37 16.60
N SER A 61 16.45 -35.35 17.42
CA SER A 61 16.31 -35.51 18.88
C SER A 61 15.34 -34.47 19.47
N GLU A 62 14.23 -34.95 20.02
CA GLU A 62 13.39 -34.23 20.97
C GLU A 62 14.16 -34.03 22.29
N SER A 63 14.07 -32.84 22.90
CA SER A 63 14.09 -32.76 24.35
C SER A 63 13.27 -31.58 24.84
N MET A 64 12.20 -31.91 25.56
CA MET A 64 11.48 -31.01 26.45
C MET A 64 12.45 -30.37 27.44
N ASN A 65 12.37 -29.07 27.66
CA ASN A 65 12.68 -28.53 28.98
C ASN A 65 11.78 -27.34 29.31
N GLN A 66 10.85 -27.61 30.21
CA GLN A 66 9.98 -26.65 30.87
C GLN A 66 10.75 -26.07 32.06
N LYS A 67 11.12 -24.78 32.05
CA LYS A 67 11.11 -23.98 33.29
C LYS A 67 11.30 -22.47 33.09
N THR A 68 10.36 -21.77 33.73
CA THR A 68 10.48 -20.49 34.47
C THR A 68 10.54 -19.18 33.69
N GLU A 69 9.45 -18.43 33.85
CA GLU A 69 9.39 -16.97 33.79
C GLU A 69 10.60 -16.33 34.49
N LYS A 70 11.34 -15.52 33.73
CA LYS A 70 11.75 -14.18 34.18
C LYS A 70 12.19 -13.33 32.98
N THR A 71 11.48 -12.23 32.82
CA THR A 71 11.84 -10.93 32.24
C THR A 71 13.31 -10.76 31.84
N GLU A 72 13.57 -10.53 30.54
CA GLU A 72 14.37 -9.40 30.01
C GLU A 72 14.45 -9.39 28.47
N SER A 73 14.19 -8.19 27.93
CA SER A 73 14.70 -7.55 26.70
C SER A 73 15.02 -8.37 25.43
N GLY A 74 14.31 -8.03 24.35
CA GLY A 74 14.70 -8.37 22.97
C GLY A 74 13.89 -7.61 21.92
N ALA A 75 14.57 -6.68 21.24
CA ALA A 75 14.23 -5.96 20.00
C ALA A 75 13.03 -4.98 20.02
N ASP A 76 13.36 -3.70 20.03
CA ASP A 76 12.44 -2.57 19.86
C ASP A 76 11.75 -2.62 18.49
N THR A 77 10.44 -2.83 18.47
CA THR A 77 9.56 -2.40 17.38
C THR A 77 8.78 -1.18 17.88
N GLU A 78 9.42 0.00 17.86
CA GLU A 78 8.82 1.32 18.14
C GLU A 78 8.02 1.88 16.94
N SER A 79 7.29 1.05 16.18
CA SER A 79 6.79 1.46 14.84
C SER A 79 5.36 2.03 14.75
N ASP A 80 4.81 2.61 15.81
CA ASP A 80 3.65 3.52 15.72
C ASP A 80 3.49 4.43 16.96
N LEU A 81 4.03 4.00 18.11
CA LEU A 81 3.86 4.69 19.40
C LEU A 81 4.46 6.11 19.46
N ASP A 82 5.36 6.45 18.55
CA ASP A 82 6.02 7.76 18.46
C ASP A 82 5.50 8.64 17.31
N ARG A 83 4.49 8.19 16.55
CA ARG A 83 3.92 9.00 15.47
C ARG A 83 3.23 10.23 16.05
N GLN A 84 3.88 11.39 15.88
CA GLN A 84 3.26 12.66 16.22
C GLN A 84 2.11 12.96 15.24
N THR A 85 0.90 13.10 15.75
CA THR A 85 -0.27 13.50 14.98
C THR A 85 -0.50 15.01 14.98
N TYR A 86 -1.20 15.49 13.97
CA TYR A 86 -1.51 16.91 13.75
C TYR A 86 -2.97 17.07 13.35
N THR A 87 -3.58 18.18 13.72
CA THR A 87 -4.82 18.64 13.08
C THR A 87 -4.50 19.46 11.83
N VAL A 88 -5.47 19.65 10.94
CA VAL A 88 -5.39 20.61 9.83
C VAL A 88 -5.03 22.01 10.34
N ALA A 89 -5.57 22.40 11.50
CA ALA A 89 -5.21 23.65 12.15
C ALA A 89 -3.72 23.70 12.55
N ASP A 90 -3.17 22.62 13.10
CA ASP A 90 -1.74 22.53 13.44
C ASP A 90 -0.84 22.65 12.20
N ILE A 91 -1.25 22.04 11.08
CA ILE A 91 -0.55 22.16 9.80
C ILE A 91 -0.58 23.61 9.31
N ASN A 92 -1.74 24.27 9.36
CA ASN A 92 -1.92 25.67 8.95
C ASN A 92 -1.12 26.64 9.83
N ASP A 93 -0.99 26.34 11.12
CA ASP A 93 -0.14 27.07 12.07
C ASP A 93 1.36 26.78 11.87
N GLY A 94 1.72 25.87 10.95
CA GLY A 94 3.10 25.52 10.64
C GLY A 94 3.79 24.61 11.67
N LYS A 95 3.03 23.95 12.56
CA LYS A 95 3.57 23.14 13.66
C LYS A 95 4.32 21.89 13.19
N LEU A 96 4.01 21.39 11.99
CA LEU A 96 4.76 20.30 11.36
C LEU A 96 6.16 20.74 10.91
N GLY A 97 6.34 22.02 10.56
CA GLY A 97 7.59 22.56 10.05
C GLY A 97 8.00 21.91 8.73
N ASP A 98 9.26 21.47 8.66
CA ASP A 98 9.85 20.87 7.46
C ASP A 98 9.91 19.33 7.54
N LYS A 99 9.24 18.72 8.53
CA LYS A 99 9.27 17.28 8.74
C LYS A 99 8.61 16.53 7.57
N ILE A 100 9.17 15.37 7.26
CA ILE A 100 8.55 14.34 6.42
C ILE A 100 7.92 13.33 7.36
N THR A 101 6.59 13.29 7.37
CA THR A 101 5.79 12.30 8.11
C THR A 101 4.66 11.84 7.22
N PHE A 102 4.21 10.61 7.40
CA PHE A 102 3.08 10.06 6.65
C PHE A 102 1.84 10.03 7.50
N ASN A 103 0.68 10.27 6.87
CA ASN A 103 -0.62 9.84 7.41
C ASN A 103 -0.82 10.22 8.89
N SER A 104 -0.50 11.48 9.21
CA SER A 104 -0.43 12.02 10.56
C SER A 104 -1.47 13.11 10.81
N ILE A 105 -2.34 13.43 9.84
CA ILE A 105 -3.39 14.44 9.99
C ILE A 105 -4.71 13.78 10.42
N THR A 106 -5.34 14.24 11.50
CA THR A 106 -6.45 13.50 12.15
C THR A 106 -7.86 13.98 11.83
N ASP A 107 -8.01 15.17 11.23
CA ASP A 107 -9.30 15.85 11.05
C ASP A 107 -9.48 16.45 9.65
N VAL A 108 -8.97 15.76 8.62
CA VAL A 108 -9.21 16.15 7.22
C VAL A 108 -10.69 16.00 6.90
N ALA A 109 -11.35 17.04 6.39
CA ALA A 109 -12.80 17.03 6.19
C ALA A 109 -13.28 15.92 5.24
N GLU A 110 -12.47 15.57 4.23
CA GLU A 110 -12.84 14.64 3.17
C GLU A 110 -12.36 13.20 3.39
N THR A 111 -11.20 13.00 4.02
CA THR A 111 -10.63 11.67 4.32
C THR A 111 -10.77 11.26 5.77
N GLY A 112 -11.15 12.19 6.67
CA GLY A 112 -11.19 11.95 8.10
C GLY A 112 -9.80 11.84 8.70
N ASN A 113 -9.62 10.83 9.55
CA ASN A 113 -8.39 10.56 10.25
C ASN A 113 -7.42 9.79 9.35
N GLU A 114 -6.34 10.42 8.88
CA GLU A 114 -5.35 9.77 8.02
C GLU A 114 -4.54 8.68 8.74
N VAL A 115 -4.61 8.62 10.07
CA VAL A 115 -4.03 7.52 10.85
C VAL A 115 -4.69 6.18 10.51
N ASP A 116 -5.97 6.21 10.16
CA ASP A 116 -6.77 5.05 9.73
C ASP A 116 -6.61 4.86 8.21
N PHE A 117 -5.38 4.57 7.77
CA PHE A 117 -5.02 4.52 6.35
C PHE A 117 -5.17 3.15 5.69
N THR A 118 -5.38 2.09 6.46
CA THR A 118 -5.68 0.74 5.99
C THR A 118 -7.16 0.48 6.16
N SER A 119 -7.84 0.19 5.06
CA SER A 119 -9.29 0.05 5.06
C SER A 119 -9.74 -0.97 4.03
N ALA A 120 -10.95 -1.48 4.14
CA ALA A 120 -11.48 -2.43 3.18
C ALA A 120 -12.93 -2.15 2.78
N GLN A 121 -13.30 -2.71 1.62
CA GLN A 121 -14.66 -2.67 1.09
C GLN A 121 -14.91 -3.92 0.24
N GLU A 122 -16.17 -4.34 0.12
CA GLU A 122 -16.54 -5.41 -0.83
C GLU A 122 -16.07 -5.07 -2.25
N ALA A 123 -15.54 -6.07 -2.94
CA ALA A 123 -15.20 -5.96 -4.35
C ALA A 123 -16.43 -6.22 -5.22
N GLY A 124 -16.68 -5.35 -6.20
CA GLY A 124 -17.64 -5.57 -7.27
C GLY A 124 -17.17 -6.65 -8.24
N ALA A 125 -18.04 -7.02 -9.18
CA ALA A 125 -17.75 -8.03 -10.19
C ALA A 125 -16.58 -7.66 -11.14
N ASP A 126 -16.23 -6.37 -11.22
CA ASP A 126 -15.07 -5.85 -11.95
C ASP A 126 -13.77 -5.90 -11.13
N GLY A 127 -13.84 -6.36 -9.87
CA GLY A 127 -12.72 -6.42 -8.95
C GLY A 127 -12.31 -5.04 -8.40
N LEU A 128 -13.15 -4.02 -8.56
CA LEU A 128 -12.99 -2.71 -7.93
C LEU A 128 -13.84 -2.62 -6.68
N ALA A 129 -13.54 -1.67 -5.80
CA ALA A 129 -14.34 -1.45 -4.61
C ALA A 129 -15.75 -0.97 -5.01
N VAL A 130 -16.82 -1.51 -4.41
CA VAL A 130 -18.21 -1.19 -4.84
C VAL A 130 -18.59 0.29 -4.70
N ASN A 131 -17.92 1.03 -3.82
CA ASN A 131 -18.12 2.45 -3.58
C ASN A 131 -16.76 3.12 -3.28
N PRO A 132 -15.91 3.30 -4.29
CA PRO A 132 -14.52 3.74 -4.10
C PRO A 132 -14.42 5.18 -3.60
N HIS A 133 -15.48 5.97 -3.80
CA HIS A 133 -15.60 7.38 -3.37
C HIS A 133 -16.35 7.57 -2.04
N GLY A 134 -16.91 6.48 -1.50
CA GLY A 134 -17.68 6.46 -0.27
C GLY A 134 -16.82 6.29 0.97
N ASN A 135 -17.49 5.96 2.08
CA ASN A 135 -16.81 5.63 3.32
C ASN A 135 -16.15 4.26 3.17
N TRP A 136 -14.87 4.19 3.52
CA TRP A 136 -14.13 2.95 3.61
C TRP A 136 -14.12 2.51 5.06
N GLU A 137 -14.34 1.22 5.30
CA GLU A 137 -14.37 0.68 6.66
C GLU A 137 -12.93 0.50 7.16
N GLY A 138 -12.43 1.47 7.93
CA GLY A 138 -11.13 1.41 8.63
C GLY A 138 -11.19 0.64 9.95
N GLY A 139 -12.07 -0.36 10.05
CA GLY A 139 -12.38 -1.02 11.32
C GLY A 139 -12.60 -2.51 11.15
N ASN A 140 -13.88 -2.90 11.07
CA ASN A 140 -14.26 -4.31 11.05
C ASN A 140 -15.13 -4.61 9.82
N VAL A 141 -14.74 -5.62 9.04
CA VAL A 141 -15.48 -6.11 7.88
C VAL A 141 -16.01 -7.51 8.19
N GLU A 142 -17.33 -7.68 8.18
CA GLU A 142 -17.93 -9.00 8.26
C GLU A 142 -17.74 -9.72 6.92
N VAL A 143 -17.13 -10.90 6.95
CA VAL A 143 -16.90 -11.67 5.73
C VAL A 143 -18.07 -12.59 5.39
N GLU A 144 -18.25 -12.85 4.10
CA GLU A 144 -19.13 -13.90 3.58
C GLU A 144 -18.30 -14.90 2.75
N ASP A 145 -18.66 -16.19 2.82
CA ASP A 145 -17.94 -17.26 2.11
C ASP A 145 -17.91 -16.98 0.60
N GLY A 146 -16.70 -16.99 0.04
CA GLY A 146 -16.44 -16.81 -1.38
C GLY A 146 -16.42 -15.36 -1.89
N LYS A 147 -16.73 -14.35 -1.06
CA LYS A 147 -16.67 -12.94 -1.47
C LYS A 147 -15.23 -12.42 -1.54
N GLU A 148 -14.99 -11.52 -2.48
CA GLU A 148 -13.76 -10.73 -2.58
C GLU A 148 -13.93 -9.35 -1.94
N TYR A 149 -12.85 -8.85 -1.37
CA TYR A 149 -12.76 -7.55 -0.72
C TYR A 149 -11.55 -6.82 -1.25
N VAL A 150 -11.70 -5.53 -1.53
CA VAL A 150 -10.59 -4.63 -1.83
C VAL A 150 -10.04 -4.10 -0.50
N VAL A 151 -8.77 -4.38 -0.22
CA VAL A 151 -8.02 -3.73 0.87
C VAL A 151 -7.27 -2.55 0.26
N ARG A 152 -7.29 -1.40 0.93
CA ARG A 152 -6.68 -0.15 0.46
C ARG A 152 -5.78 0.45 1.52
N LEU A 153 -4.59 0.86 1.11
CA LEU A 153 -3.67 1.73 1.85
C LEU A 153 -3.75 3.14 1.26
N TYR A 154 -3.92 4.15 2.11
CA TYR A 154 -3.76 5.56 1.74
C TYR A 154 -2.37 6.03 2.15
N VAL A 155 -1.62 6.61 1.21
CA VAL A 155 -0.27 7.13 1.47
C VAL A 155 -0.24 8.62 1.18
N HIS A 156 0.01 9.41 2.21
CA HIS A 156 0.15 10.85 2.13
C HIS A 156 1.37 11.30 2.92
N ASN A 157 2.42 11.72 2.21
CA ASN A 157 3.52 12.47 2.80
C ASN A 157 3.01 13.86 3.18
N ASN A 158 2.82 14.10 4.48
CA ASN A 158 2.25 15.34 4.99
C ASN A 158 3.20 16.54 4.94
N SER A 159 4.45 16.36 4.47
CA SER A 159 5.40 17.47 4.38
C SER A 159 4.79 18.62 3.58
N PRO A 160 4.77 19.86 4.11
CA PRO A 160 4.12 20.99 3.45
C PRO A 160 4.96 21.59 2.32
N LYS A 161 6.02 20.89 1.88
CA LYS A 161 7.07 21.42 1.01
C LYS A 161 6.98 20.93 -0.44
N GLY A 162 5.93 20.22 -0.82
CA GLY A 162 5.81 19.73 -2.19
C GLY A 162 6.97 18.81 -2.55
N ILE A 163 7.58 19.07 -3.71
CA ILE A 163 8.80 18.39 -4.18
C ILE A 163 9.99 18.59 -3.23
N ALA A 164 10.13 19.76 -2.60
CA ALA A 164 11.21 19.99 -1.64
C ALA A 164 11.05 19.16 -0.35
N GLY A 165 9.87 18.59 -0.10
CA GLY A 165 9.55 17.69 1.01
C GLY A 165 9.51 16.21 0.63
N THR A 166 10.15 15.83 -0.48
CA THR A 166 10.09 14.46 -1.00
C THR A 166 10.69 13.44 -0.02
N SER A 167 9.90 12.42 0.30
CA SER A 167 10.39 11.23 0.99
C SER A 167 11.16 10.34 0.03
N THR A 168 12.12 9.57 0.54
CA THR A 168 12.99 8.72 -0.29
C THR A 168 12.93 7.27 0.19
N GLY A 169 13.13 6.34 -0.75
CA GLY A 169 13.11 4.91 -0.47
C GLY A 169 11.74 4.43 0.05
N THR A 170 10.67 5.16 -0.24
CA THR A 170 9.35 4.86 0.30
C THR A 170 8.81 3.55 -0.26
N LYS A 171 8.42 2.64 0.63
CA LYS A 171 7.83 1.34 0.33
C LYS A 171 6.50 1.16 1.04
N VAL A 172 5.65 0.32 0.47
CA VAL A 172 4.44 -0.17 1.14
C VAL A 172 4.42 -1.69 1.16
N ALA A 173 3.85 -2.25 2.22
CA ALA A 173 3.64 -3.69 2.35
C ALA A 173 2.26 -3.99 2.94
N ILE A 174 1.73 -5.17 2.63
CA ILE A 174 0.51 -5.70 3.23
C ILE A 174 0.78 -7.09 3.80
N SER A 175 0.30 -7.35 5.01
CA SER A 175 0.51 -8.64 5.68
C SER A 175 -0.70 -9.09 6.50
N GLY A 176 -0.57 -10.25 7.15
CA GLY A 176 -1.63 -10.82 7.98
C GLY A 176 -2.72 -11.57 7.19
N ILE A 177 -2.58 -11.68 5.86
CA ILE A 177 -3.47 -12.47 5.00
C ILE A 177 -3.24 -13.95 5.29
N GLY A 178 -4.26 -14.63 5.81
CA GLY A 178 -4.18 -16.05 6.14
C GLY A 178 -5.37 -16.54 6.96
N ALA A 179 -5.15 -17.58 7.76
CA ALA A 179 -6.18 -18.21 8.58
C ALA A 179 -6.62 -17.33 9.76
N SER A 180 -7.92 -17.35 10.02
CA SER A 180 -8.53 -16.68 11.16
C SER A 180 -8.08 -17.26 12.49
N LYS A 181 -8.17 -16.42 13.53
CA LYS A 181 -7.96 -16.80 14.93
C LYS A 181 -9.21 -16.45 15.74
N THR A 182 -9.47 -17.23 16.77
CA THR A 182 -10.54 -16.93 17.73
C THR A 182 -10.14 -15.75 18.61
N ASN A 183 -10.94 -14.68 18.61
CA ASN A 183 -10.74 -13.52 19.45
C ASN A 183 -11.35 -13.69 20.86
N ALA A 184 -11.13 -12.71 21.74
CA ALA A 184 -11.62 -12.75 23.13
C ALA A 184 -13.15 -12.84 23.27
N LYS A 185 -13.91 -12.53 22.21
CA LYS A 185 -15.38 -12.63 22.15
C LYS A 185 -15.86 -13.91 21.47
N GLY A 186 -14.96 -14.84 21.12
CA GLY A 186 -15.28 -16.09 20.44
C GLY A 186 -15.56 -15.97 18.95
N LYS A 187 -15.38 -14.78 18.35
CA LYS A 187 -15.48 -14.60 16.89
C LYS A 187 -14.15 -14.95 16.21
N GLN A 188 -14.23 -15.40 14.97
CA GLN A 188 -13.07 -15.65 14.12
C GLN A 188 -12.67 -14.34 13.46
N GLU A 189 -11.38 -14.00 13.46
CA GLU A 189 -10.88 -12.78 12.84
C GLU A 189 -9.52 -12.95 12.14
N VAL A 190 -9.31 -12.15 11.10
CA VAL A 190 -8.03 -11.96 10.42
C VAL A 190 -7.73 -10.47 10.41
N GLU A 191 -6.56 -10.08 10.91
CA GLU A 191 -6.08 -8.70 10.88
C GLU A 191 -5.17 -8.53 9.65
N VAL A 192 -5.57 -7.68 8.71
CA VAL A 192 -4.77 -7.35 7.54
C VAL A 192 -4.10 -6.01 7.79
N ASN A 193 -2.77 -6.04 7.77
CA ASN A 193 -1.90 -4.95 8.16
C ASN A 193 -1.37 -4.22 6.93
N GLY A 194 -1.43 -2.90 6.93
CA GLY A 194 -0.75 -2.05 5.95
C GLY A 194 0.45 -1.35 6.58
N PHE A 195 1.56 -1.30 5.85
CA PHE A 195 2.80 -0.65 6.28
C PHE A 195 3.24 0.41 5.27
N ILE A 196 3.81 1.50 5.78
CA ILE A 196 4.55 2.49 5.01
C ILE A 196 5.94 2.59 5.63
N GLU A 197 7.00 2.38 4.84
CA GLU A 197 8.38 2.59 5.26
C GLU A 197 9.00 3.71 4.44
N SER A 198 9.88 4.51 5.03
CA SER A 198 10.64 5.55 4.31
C SER A 198 11.96 5.88 4.99
N ASP A 199 13.02 6.08 4.21
CA ASP A 199 14.39 6.24 4.73
C ASP A 199 14.57 7.51 5.57
N ASN A 200 13.88 8.58 5.19
CA ASN A 200 14.03 9.94 5.72
C ASN A 200 12.78 10.49 6.42
N ALA A 201 11.76 9.65 6.66
CA ALA A 201 10.57 10.06 7.41
C ALA A 201 10.79 9.94 8.92
N THR A 202 9.93 10.59 9.71
CA THR A 202 9.90 10.44 11.17
C THR A 202 8.47 10.24 11.65
N PRO A 203 8.09 9.04 12.13
CA PRO A 203 8.91 7.81 12.21
C PRO A 203 9.29 7.23 10.84
N LYS A 204 10.16 6.21 10.82
CA LYS A 204 10.59 5.52 9.59
C LYS A 204 9.60 4.48 9.08
N GLU A 205 8.76 3.97 9.97
CA GLU A 205 7.72 2.99 9.67
C GLU A 205 6.40 3.47 10.27
N TYR A 206 5.31 3.20 9.55
CA TYR A 206 3.94 3.49 9.91
C TYR A 206 3.15 2.21 9.70
N TRP A 207 2.25 1.92 10.63
CA TRP A 207 1.38 0.74 10.54
C TRP A 207 -0.07 1.12 10.86
N ASP A 208 -0.99 0.44 10.18
CA ASP A 208 -2.42 0.44 10.46
C ASP A 208 -3.01 -0.89 9.97
N TYR A 209 -4.25 -1.20 10.34
CA TYR A 209 -4.87 -2.46 9.98
C TYR A 209 -6.38 -2.34 9.74
N VAL A 210 -6.90 -3.33 9.03
CA VAL A 210 -8.35 -3.60 8.95
C VAL A 210 -8.61 -5.03 9.39
N ARG A 211 -9.68 -5.22 10.17
CA ARG A 211 -10.03 -6.52 10.73
C ARG A 211 -11.20 -7.14 9.97
N PHE A 212 -11.00 -8.34 9.43
CA PHE A 212 -12.05 -9.18 8.88
C PHE A 212 -12.58 -10.11 9.97
N TYR A 213 -13.88 -10.34 10.05
CA TYR A 213 -14.44 -11.22 11.08
C TYR A 213 -15.64 -12.04 10.61
N SER A 214 -15.87 -13.18 11.28
CA SER A 214 -17.04 -14.04 11.11
C SER A 214 -17.34 -14.84 12.38
N ASN A 215 -18.52 -15.47 12.43
CA ASN A 215 -18.83 -16.51 13.42
C ASN A 215 -18.32 -17.90 12.99
N THR A 216 -17.89 -18.06 11.74
CA THR A 216 -17.35 -19.29 11.17
C THR A 216 -15.85 -19.14 10.94
N SER A 217 -15.07 -20.21 11.13
CA SER A 217 -13.63 -20.20 10.81
C SER A 217 -13.46 -19.98 9.30
N PHE A 218 -12.50 -19.14 8.96
CA PHE A 218 -12.20 -18.79 7.58
C PHE A 218 -10.72 -18.47 7.41
N HIS A 219 -10.29 -18.38 6.15
CA HIS A 219 -9.02 -17.77 5.77
C HIS A 219 -9.25 -16.73 4.68
N LEU A 220 -8.29 -15.82 4.54
CA LEU A 220 -8.19 -14.90 3.41
C LEU A 220 -7.16 -15.41 2.42
N ASP A 221 -7.56 -15.53 1.16
CA ASP A 221 -6.67 -15.78 0.03
C ASP A 221 -6.31 -14.46 -0.66
N TYR A 222 -5.02 -14.21 -0.85
CA TYR A 222 -4.57 -13.09 -1.70
C TYR A 222 -4.89 -13.39 -3.18
N VAL A 223 -5.51 -12.42 -3.86
CA VAL A 223 -5.75 -12.51 -5.30
C VAL A 223 -4.52 -11.99 -6.04
N TYR A 224 -3.69 -12.89 -6.56
CA TYR A 224 -2.47 -12.54 -7.32
C TYR A 224 -2.77 -11.62 -8.51
N GLY A 225 -1.89 -10.64 -8.74
CA GLY A 225 -2.02 -9.64 -9.80
C GLY A 225 -3.12 -8.59 -9.54
N SER A 226 -3.70 -8.56 -8.33
CA SER A 226 -4.72 -7.56 -7.95
C SER A 226 -4.14 -6.24 -7.43
N ALA A 227 -2.82 -6.18 -7.21
CA ALA A 227 -2.17 -5.00 -6.66
C ALA A 227 -2.21 -3.84 -7.66
N MET A 228 -2.69 -2.68 -7.21
CA MET A 228 -2.80 -1.46 -8.03
C MET A 228 -2.34 -0.24 -7.23
N ILE A 229 -1.73 0.73 -7.90
CA ILE A 229 -1.45 2.07 -7.39
C ILE A 229 -2.29 3.09 -8.16
N TYR A 230 -2.85 4.05 -7.43
CA TYR A 230 -3.64 5.16 -7.94
C TYR A 230 -3.05 6.47 -7.43
N ASN A 231 -2.55 7.27 -8.36
CA ASN A 231 -2.14 8.66 -8.13
C ASN A 231 -2.18 9.41 -9.47
N ARG A 232 -1.82 10.69 -9.45
CA ARG A 232 -1.83 11.54 -10.65
C ARG A 232 -0.55 11.48 -11.46
N GLY A 233 0.51 10.90 -10.92
CA GLY A 233 1.79 10.78 -11.60
C GLY A 233 1.83 9.58 -12.53
N ALA A 234 2.96 9.42 -13.21
CA ALA A 234 3.14 8.36 -14.20
C ALA A 234 3.11 6.93 -13.61
N THR A 235 3.24 6.77 -12.29
CA THR A 235 3.10 5.45 -11.66
C THR A 235 1.67 5.00 -11.46
N GLY A 236 0.72 5.92 -11.24
CA GLY A 236 -0.64 5.59 -10.79
C GLY A 236 -1.77 5.89 -11.76
N THR A 237 -1.47 6.40 -12.96
CA THR A 237 -2.48 6.62 -13.99
C THR A 237 -1.91 6.52 -15.41
N THR A 238 -2.78 6.23 -16.39
CA THR A 238 -2.47 6.27 -17.82
C THR A 238 -2.45 7.69 -18.41
N ASP A 239 -3.01 8.67 -17.70
CA ASP A 239 -3.07 10.09 -18.09
C ASP A 239 -2.36 10.95 -17.03
N PRO A 240 -1.01 10.91 -16.99
CA PRO A 240 -0.25 11.44 -15.86
C PRO A 240 0.04 12.94 -15.97
N ILE A 241 0.02 13.60 -14.82
CA ILE A 241 0.61 14.92 -14.60
C ILE A 241 1.95 14.70 -13.90
N SER A 242 3.04 15.26 -14.43
CA SER A 242 4.36 15.14 -13.78
C SER A 242 4.42 15.94 -12.48
N ALA A 243 5.27 15.53 -11.53
CA ALA A 243 5.42 16.30 -10.30
C ALA A 243 5.88 17.74 -10.58
N ALA A 244 6.83 17.90 -11.50
CA ALA A 244 7.34 19.21 -11.90
C ALA A 244 6.26 20.12 -12.50
N GLU A 245 5.29 19.56 -13.24
CA GLU A 245 4.16 20.32 -13.76
C GLU A 245 3.27 20.82 -12.63
N ILE A 246 2.98 19.98 -11.63
CA ILE A 246 2.20 20.40 -10.45
C ILE A 246 2.90 21.52 -9.70
N GLU A 247 4.20 21.40 -9.42
CA GLU A 247 4.97 22.43 -8.71
C GLU A 247 4.97 23.79 -9.43
N SER A 248 4.89 23.76 -10.77
CA SER A 248 4.82 24.96 -11.61
C SER A 248 3.49 25.71 -11.52
N LYS A 249 2.43 25.08 -10.99
CA LYS A 249 1.09 25.64 -10.87
C LYS A 249 0.78 26.05 -9.43
N SER A 250 -0.18 26.94 -9.28
CA SER A 250 -0.71 27.37 -7.99
C SER A 250 -2.02 28.09 -8.21
N GLY A 251 -2.87 28.18 -7.20
CA GLY A 251 -4.12 28.90 -7.40
C GLY A 251 -5.01 28.14 -8.40
N ASP A 252 -6.03 28.82 -8.89
CA ASP A 252 -7.08 28.22 -9.72
C ASP A 252 -6.53 27.39 -10.91
N GLU A 253 -5.32 27.68 -11.40
CA GLU A 253 -4.61 26.89 -12.41
C GLU A 253 -4.29 25.46 -11.96
N LEU A 254 -3.77 25.27 -10.74
CA LEU A 254 -3.50 23.95 -10.19
C LEU A 254 -4.82 23.19 -10.01
N LYS A 255 -5.83 23.85 -9.43
CA LYS A 255 -7.16 23.28 -9.29
C LYS A 255 -7.77 22.89 -10.63
N ALA A 256 -7.60 23.68 -11.68
CA ALA A 256 -8.08 23.36 -13.02
C ALA A 256 -7.35 22.12 -13.59
N LEU A 257 -6.02 22.08 -13.46
CA LEU A 257 -5.18 20.98 -13.92
C LEU A 257 -5.56 19.65 -13.23
N LEU A 258 -5.68 19.66 -11.90
CA LEU A 258 -6.02 18.47 -11.13
C LEU A 258 -7.45 17.97 -11.40
N ASN A 259 -8.37 18.87 -11.81
CA ASN A 259 -9.75 18.54 -12.14
C ASN A 259 -9.95 17.99 -13.55
N SER A 260 -9.05 18.35 -14.48
CA SER A 260 -9.14 17.92 -15.87
C SER A 260 -8.67 16.48 -16.08
N HIS A 261 -7.82 15.98 -15.18
CA HIS A 261 -7.21 14.66 -15.29
C HIS A 261 -8.00 13.60 -14.54
N THR A 262 -7.96 12.40 -15.09
CA THR A 262 -8.61 11.22 -14.51
C THR A 262 -7.55 10.27 -13.95
N VAL A 263 -7.79 9.77 -12.73
CA VAL A 263 -6.94 8.72 -12.16
C VAL A 263 -7.53 7.36 -12.51
N THR A 264 -6.75 6.54 -13.22
CA THR A 264 -7.18 5.24 -13.75
C THR A 264 -6.59 4.05 -13.01
N GLY A 265 -5.51 4.25 -12.25
CA GLY A 265 -4.76 3.17 -11.63
C GLY A 265 -3.79 2.48 -12.59
N LYS A 266 -2.71 1.94 -12.04
CA LYS A 266 -1.78 1.05 -12.75
C LYS A 266 -1.41 -0.15 -11.87
N PRO A 267 -1.12 -1.32 -12.47
CA PRO A 267 -0.69 -2.49 -11.71
C PRO A 267 0.61 -2.28 -10.94
N LEU A 268 0.68 -2.84 -9.74
CA LEU A 268 1.90 -3.08 -8.97
C LEU A 268 2.27 -4.57 -9.01
N GLY A 269 3.51 -4.88 -8.64
CA GLY A 269 3.93 -6.27 -8.42
C GLY A 269 3.34 -6.84 -7.12
N ASP A 270 3.22 -8.17 -7.07
CA ASP A 270 2.75 -8.90 -5.89
C ASP A 270 3.75 -8.84 -4.72
N ASP A 271 4.95 -8.29 -4.94
CA ASP A 271 5.98 -8.00 -3.93
C ASP A 271 5.44 -7.21 -2.73
N ILE A 272 4.36 -6.44 -2.92
CA ILE A 272 3.65 -5.76 -1.83
C ILE A 272 3.16 -6.71 -0.72
N VAL A 273 2.80 -7.96 -1.07
CA VAL A 273 2.40 -9.00 -0.11
C VAL A 273 3.52 -10.01 0.12
N LEU A 274 4.27 -10.35 -0.94
CA LEU A 274 5.10 -11.55 -0.96
C LEU A 274 6.58 -11.29 -0.62
N LYS A 275 7.05 -10.04 -0.72
CA LYS A 275 8.47 -9.75 -0.62
C LYS A 275 8.93 -9.62 0.83
N THR A 276 9.94 -10.40 1.19
CA THR A 276 10.59 -10.35 2.49
C THR A 276 12.06 -9.93 2.40
N LYS A 277 12.55 -9.29 3.46
CA LYS A 277 13.96 -9.03 3.76
C LYS A 277 14.65 -10.35 4.11
N VAL A 278 15.99 -10.36 4.15
CA VAL A 278 16.80 -11.56 4.43
C VAL A 278 16.48 -12.19 5.80
N ASP A 279 16.09 -11.37 6.76
CA ASP A 279 15.67 -11.80 8.10
C ASP A 279 14.22 -12.32 8.15
N GLY A 280 13.52 -12.36 7.02
CA GLY A 280 12.13 -12.82 6.90
C GLY A 280 11.08 -11.77 7.22
N THR A 281 11.47 -10.55 7.61
CA THR A 281 10.55 -9.42 7.77
C THR A 281 10.06 -8.91 6.41
N LEU A 282 8.98 -8.14 6.35
CA LEU A 282 8.45 -7.65 5.07
C LEU A 282 9.38 -6.58 4.47
N ASP A 283 9.58 -6.63 3.16
CA ASP A 283 10.30 -5.59 2.41
C ASP A 283 9.35 -4.71 1.60
N GLY A 284 8.27 -5.31 1.07
CA GLY A 284 7.24 -4.61 0.33
C GLY A 284 7.66 -4.09 -1.05
N GLN A 285 6.85 -3.20 -1.60
CA GLN A 285 6.96 -2.63 -2.94
C GLN A 285 7.35 -1.15 -2.86
N LEU A 286 8.39 -0.76 -3.61
CA LEU A 286 8.72 0.66 -3.82
C LEU A 286 7.56 1.36 -4.53
N ILE A 287 7.21 2.54 -4.03
CA ILE A 287 6.22 3.43 -4.66
C ILE A 287 6.88 4.78 -4.97
N GLY A 288 6.20 5.59 -5.77
CA GLY A 288 6.62 6.95 -6.06
C GLY A 288 5.59 7.63 -6.96
N PHE A 289 5.77 8.92 -7.24
CA PHE A 289 4.79 9.67 -8.04
C PHE A 289 5.03 9.52 -9.55
N ASP A 290 6.22 9.87 -10.02
CA ASP A 290 6.57 9.79 -11.45
C ASP A 290 7.18 8.43 -11.84
N ALA A 291 7.82 7.74 -10.91
CA ALA A 291 8.39 6.40 -11.08
C ALA A 291 8.27 5.57 -9.79
N LEU A 292 8.39 4.24 -9.87
CA LEU A 292 8.44 3.35 -8.70
C LEU A 292 9.86 3.35 -8.10
N ASP A 293 10.32 4.52 -7.68
CA ASP A 293 11.71 4.79 -7.29
C ASP A 293 11.88 5.15 -5.80
N GLY A 294 10.79 5.11 -5.03
CA GLY A 294 10.78 5.48 -3.62
C GLY A 294 10.59 6.97 -3.36
N ASN A 295 10.43 7.81 -4.41
CA ASN A 295 10.28 9.25 -4.25
C ASN A 295 8.80 9.65 -4.19
N VAL A 296 8.34 10.05 -3.00
CA VAL A 296 6.96 10.54 -2.78
C VAL A 296 7.00 12.01 -2.32
N PRO A 297 6.68 12.98 -3.19
CA PRO A 297 6.59 14.38 -2.80
C PRO A 297 5.54 14.62 -1.70
N GLY A 298 5.73 15.69 -0.92
CA GLY A 298 4.77 16.10 0.10
C GLY A 298 3.58 16.87 -0.48
N CYS A 299 2.48 16.99 0.26
CA CYS A 299 1.18 17.56 -0.14
C CYS A 299 0.20 16.56 -0.78
N TYR A 300 -1.09 16.93 -0.75
CA TYR A 300 -2.23 16.08 -1.16
C TYR A 300 -2.24 15.71 -2.64
N GLU A 301 -1.81 16.61 -3.53
CA GLU A 301 -1.77 16.38 -4.97
C GLU A 301 -0.90 15.18 -5.38
N TYR A 302 0.04 14.78 -4.52
CA TYR A 302 0.96 13.65 -4.74
C TYR A 302 0.57 12.37 -3.98
N SER A 303 -0.52 12.42 -3.21
CA SER A 303 -1.02 11.27 -2.46
C SER A 303 -1.29 10.06 -3.37
N SER A 304 -1.14 8.87 -2.81
CA SER A 304 -1.40 7.62 -3.50
C SER A 304 -2.41 6.78 -2.73
N TYR A 305 -3.29 6.09 -3.46
CA TYR A 305 -4.00 4.93 -2.94
C TYR A 305 -3.36 3.68 -3.52
N ILE A 306 -3.20 2.66 -2.69
CA ILE A 306 -2.74 1.34 -3.11
C ILE A 306 -3.84 0.36 -2.76
N THR A 307 -4.19 -0.54 -3.67
CA THR A 307 -5.20 -1.57 -3.41
C THR A 307 -4.69 -2.96 -3.71
N ILE A 308 -5.19 -3.94 -2.96
CA ILE A 308 -5.14 -5.36 -3.30
C ILE A 308 -6.54 -5.95 -3.18
N ARG A 309 -6.72 -7.18 -3.67
CA ARG A 309 -7.89 -8.00 -3.36
C ARG A 309 -7.55 -9.21 -2.51
N VAL A 310 -8.47 -9.53 -1.60
CA VAL A 310 -8.48 -10.76 -0.81
C VAL A 310 -9.83 -11.45 -0.94
N LYS A 311 -9.84 -12.78 -0.92
CA LYS A 311 -11.06 -13.59 -0.95
C LYS A 311 -11.26 -14.28 0.38
N ALA A 312 -12.45 -14.17 0.97
CA ALA A 312 -12.79 -14.94 2.16
C ALA A 312 -13.24 -16.35 1.79
N VAL A 313 -12.71 -17.36 2.48
CA VAL A 313 -13.04 -18.77 2.28
C VAL A 313 -13.30 -19.41 3.64
N TYR A 314 -14.50 -19.94 3.84
CA TYR A 314 -14.84 -20.61 5.11
C TYR A 314 -14.17 -21.98 5.19
N ASP A 315 -13.58 -22.26 6.36
CA ASP A 315 -13.00 -23.54 6.69
C ASP A 315 -14.15 -24.51 6.99
N LYS A 316 -14.41 -25.43 6.06
CA LYS A 316 -15.52 -26.41 6.15
C LYS A 316 -15.13 -27.66 6.93
#